data_AF-A0A4R1ALE2-F1
#
_entry.id   AF-A0A4R1ALE2-F1
#
_cell.length_a   1.000
_cell.length_b   1.000
_cell.length_c   1.000
_cell.angle_alpha   90.00
_cell.angle_beta   90.00
_cell.angle_gamma   90.00
#
_symmetry.space_group_name_H-M   'P 1'
#
loop_
_entity.id
_entity.type
_entity.pdbx_description
1 polymer ?
#
loop_
_entity_poly.entity_id
_entity_poly.type
_entity_poly.pdbx_seq_one_letter_code
_entity_poly.pdbx_strand_id
1 'polypeptide(L)' 'MKEAARLKTIEINTSTNLLEIDIMEQKGSFAIVVCDGKARLTALPVHGETKIITHQGKVKRVKFDEGEDF' A
#
# COMPACT_ATOMS: atom_id res chain seq x y z
N MET A 1 -14.45 3.31 14.95
CA MET A 1 -13.67 2.09 14.66
C MET A 1 -12.65 2.47 13.59
N LYS A 2 -11.35 2.58 13.94
CA LYS A 2 -10.28 2.85 12.95
C LYS A 2 -10.04 1.57 12.16
N GLU A 3 -10.42 1.58 10.88
CA GLU A 3 -10.12 0.48 9.97
C GLU A 3 -8.62 0.56 9.64
N ALA A 4 -7.80 -0.19 10.37
CA ALA A 4 -6.37 -0.29 10.09
C ALA A 4 -6.17 -0.68 8.62
N ALA A 5 -5.57 0.20 7.82
CA ALA A 5 -5.47 0.09 6.38
C ALA A 5 -4.83 -1.25 5.98
N ARG A 6 -5.63 -2.21 5.54
CA ARG A 6 -5.11 -3.50 5.04
C ARG A 6 -4.56 -3.31 3.63
N LEU A 7 -3.44 -3.97 3.33
CA LEU A 7 -2.87 -4.01 1.98
C LEU A 7 -3.87 -4.67 1.02
N LYS A 8 -4.28 -3.94 -0.03
CA LYS A 8 -5.08 -4.47 -1.13
C LYS A 8 -4.15 -4.89 -2.27
N THR A 9 -4.23 -6.13 -2.71
CA THR A 9 -3.53 -6.56 -3.92
C THR A 9 -4.21 -5.94 -5.14
N ILE A 10 -3.42 -5.41 -6.08
CA ILE A 10 -3.90 -4.94 -7.37
C ILE A 10 -3.30 -5.85 -8.44
N GLU A 11 -4.16 -6.33 -9.33
CA GLU A 11 -3.75 -7.13 -10.47
C GLU A 11 -3.07 -6.24 -11.53
N ILE A 12 -1.95 -6.72 -12.06
CA ILE A 12 -1.28 -6.09 -13.19
C ILE A 12 -1.83 -6.76 -14.45
N ASN A 13 -2.24 -5.97 -15.43
CA ASN A 13 -2.66 -6.51 -16.71
C ASN A 13 -1.43 -7.09 -17.42
N THR A 14 -1.32 -8.41 -17.47
CA THR A 14 -0.17 -9.10 -18.07
C THR A 14 -0.13 -9.01 -19.59
N SER A 15 -1.24 -8.65 -20.23
CA SER A 15 -1.31 -8.48 -21.68
C SER A 15 -0.75 -7.12 -22.12
N THR A 16 -0.91 -6.08 -21.30
CA THR A 16 -0.42 -4.72 -21.58
C THR A 16 0.82 -4.34 -20.78
N ASN A 17 1.14 -5.10 -19.72
CA ASN A 17 2.13 -4.77 -18.69
C ASN A 17 1.83 -3.45 -17.95
N LEU A 18 0.56 -3.05 -17.93
CA LEU A 18 0.12 -1.82 -17.26
C LEU A 18 -0.54 -2.14 -15.91
N LEU A 19 -0.30 -1.25 -14.96
CA LEU A 19 -1.03 -1.17 -13.70
C LEU A 19 -2.02 0.00 -13.82
N GLU A 20 -3.29 -0.32 -13.98
CA GLU A 20 -4.36 0.67 -14.09
C GLU A 20 -5.02 0.86 -12.73
N ILE A 21 -5.06 2.10 -12.26
CA ILE A 21 -5.65 2.46 -10.96
C ILE A 21 -6.50 3.70 -11.18
N ASP A 22 -7.77 3.60 -10.80
CA ASP A 22 -8.62 4.79 -10.69
C ASP A 22 -8.19 5.58 -9.44
N ILE A 23 -7.44 6.66 -9.69
CA ILE A 23 -6.95 7.55 -8.65
C ILE A 23 -8.05 8.44 -8.06
N MET A 24 -9.16 8.65 -8.78
CA MET A 24 -10.29 9.47 -8.31
C MET A 24 -11.14 8.70 -7.30
N GLU A 25 -11.17 7.37 -7.39
CA GLU A 25 -11.78 6.50 -6.39
C GLU A 25 -10.96 6.35 -5.11
N GLN A 26 -9.65 6.66 -5.14
CA GLN A 26 -8.81 6.58 -3.95
C GLN A 26 -9.02 7.82 -3.06
N LYS A 27 -9.53 7.59 -1.85
CA LYS A 27 -9.72 8.66 -0.86
C LYS A 27 -8.47 8.88 -0.03
N GLY A 28 -8.09 10.14 0.15
CA GLY A 28 -6.95 10.53 0.98
C GLY A 28 -5.60 10.17 0.37
N SER A 29 -4.54 10.21 1.18
CA SER A 29 -3.20 9.82 0.75
C SER A 29 -3.07 8.30 0.72
N PHE A 30 -2.45 7.76 -0.33
CA PHE A 30 -2.22 6.33 -0.49
C PHE A 30 -0.84 6.06 -1.10
N ALA A 31 -0.36 4.84 -0.94
CA ALA A 31 0.86 4.35 -1.56
C ALA A 31 0.58 3.06 -2.34
N ILE A 32 1.27 2.93 -3.47
CA ILE A 32 1.30 1.69 -4.27
C ILE A 32 2.73 1.18 -4.25
N VAL A 33 2.89 -0.09 -3.92
CA VAL A 33 4.17 -0.77 -3.87
C VAL A 33 4.16 -1.90 -4.89
N VAL A 34 5.08 -1.85 -5.86
CA VAL A 34 5.22 -2.86 -6.91
C VAL A 34 6.52 -3.65 -6.69
N CYS A 35 6.42 -4.97 -6.64
CA CYS A 35 7.55 -5.88 -6.42
C CYS A 35 7.24 -7.27 -6.99
N ASP A 36 8.17 -7.86 -7.74
CA ASP A 36 8.02 -9.19 -8.37
C ASP A 36 6.70 -9.37 -9.16
N GLY A 37 6.33 -8.38 -9.98
CA GLY A 37 5.09 -8.43 -10.77
C GLY A 37 3.80 -8.40 -9.94
N LYS A 38 3.88 -8.01 -8.67
CA LYS A 38 2.73 -7.83 -7.78
C LYS A 38 2.65 -6.38 -7.34
N ALA A 39 1.47 -5.80 -7.41
CA ALA A 39 1.19 -4.48 -6.87
C ALA A 39 0.34 -4.61 -5.60
N ARG A 40 0.67 -3.81 -4.59
CA ARG A 40 -0.16 -3.64 -3.39
C ARG A 40 -0.44 -2.17 -3.18
N LEU A 41 -1.69 -1.83 -2.92
CA LEU A 41 -2.13 -0.50 -2.53
C LEU A 41 -2.45 -0.47 -1.04
N THR A 42 -2.14 0.64 -0.40
CA THR A 42 -2.52 0.90 0.98
C THR A 42 -2.81 2.39 1.18
N ALA A 43 -3.82 2.69 1.99
CA ALA A 43 -4.03 4.05 2.48
C ALA A 43 -2.92 4.41 3.47
N LEU A 44 -2.45 5.66 3.40
CA LEU A 44 -1.54 6.21 4.38
C LEU A 44 -2.36 6.76 5.55
N PRO A 45 -1.90 6.56 6.80
CA PRO A 45 -2.61 7.09 7.95
C PRO A 45 -2.54 8.62 7.92
N VAL A 46 -3.57 9.27 8.47
CA VAL A 46 -3.62 10.75 8.57
C VAL A 46 -2.50 11.26 9.49
N HIS A 47 -2.13 10.48 10.50
CA HIS A 47 -1.05 10.75 11.44
C HIS A 47 -0.24 9.48 11.67
N GLY A 48 1.07 9.62 11.93
CA GLY A 48 1.99 8.51 12.18
C GLY A 48 2.86 8.14 10.98
N GLU A 49 3.42 6.94 11.01
CA GLU A 49 4.42 6.47 10.04
C GLU A 49 3.94 5.21 9.31
N THR A 50 4.25 5.14 8.00
CA THR A 50 4.12 3.93 7.21
C THR A 50 5.52 3.41 6.86
N LYS A 51 5.86 2.19 7.30
CA LYS A 51 7.17 1.55 7.06
C LYS A 51 7.04 0.40 6.07
N ILE A 52 7.65 0.54 4.90
CA ILE A 52 7.80 -0.55 3.93
C ILE A 52 9.05 -1.34 4.29
N ILE A 53 8.88 -2.59 4.71
CA ILE A 53 10.00 -3.46 5.10
C ILE A 53 10.31 -4.41 3.95
N THR A 54 11.54 -4.33 3.46
CA THR A 54 12.09 -5.23 2.44
C THR A 54 12.97 -6.30 3.08
N HIS A 55 13.10 -7.45 2.40
CA HIS A 55 14.02 -8.52 2.77
C HIS A 55 14.39 -9.29 1.50
N GLN A 56 15.69 -9.46 1.23
CA GLN A 56 16.20 -10.14 0.03
C GLN A 56 15.62 -9.57 -1.27
N GLY A 57 15.59 -8.24 -1.40
CA GLY A 57 15.09 -7.54 -2.59
C GLY A 57 13.56 -7.53 -2.75
N LYS A 58 12.81 -8.20 -1.85
CA LYS A 58 11.35 -8.29 -1.90
C LYS A 58 10.68 -7.49 -0.80
N VAL A 59 9.48 -7.00 -1.08
CA VAL A 59 8.63 -6.39 -0.05
C VAL A 59 8.07 -7.50 0.83
N LYS A 60 8.45 -7.48 2.12
CA LYS A 60 8.02 -8.50 3.09
C LYS A 60 6.72 -8.11 3.78
N ARG A 61 6.60 -6.85 4.20
CA ARG A 61 5.40 -6.31 4.89
C ARG A 61 5.39 -4.78 4.88
N VAL A 62 4.21 -4.20 5.03
CA VAL A 62 4.01 -2.79 5.38
C VAL A 62 3.54 -2.73 6.82
N LYS A 63 4.16 -1.89 7.65
CA LYS A 63 3.75 -1.60 9.02
C LYS A 63 3.20 -0.18 9.10
N PHE A 64 2.17 -0.01 9.93
CA PHE A 64 1.60 1.28 10.28
C PHE A 64 1.89 1.53 11.75
N ASP A 65 2.39 2.71 12.06
CA ASP A 65 2.76 3.15 13.40
C ASP A 65 2.06 4.49 13.63
N GLU A 66 0.79 4.43 14.05
CA GLU A 66 -0.09 5.61 14.15
C GLU A 66 0.18 6.47 15.39
N GLY A 67 1.18 6.12 16.21
CA GLY A 67 1.36 6.67 17.56
C GLY A 67 0.27 6.19 18.52
N GLU A 68 0.58 6.21 19.82
CA GLU A 68 -0.43 6.12 20.87
C GLU A 68 -0.83 7.55 21.26
N ASP A 69 -2.12 7.90 21.14
CA ASP A 69 -2.66 9.07 21.84
C ASP A 69 -2.60 8.73 23.35
N PHE A 70 -1.78 9.46 24.10
CA PHE A 70 -1.76 9.44 25.57
C PHE A 70 -2.41 10.70 26.13
#